data_AF-A0A3D3P494-F1
#
_entry.id   AF-A0A3D3P494-F1
#
_cell.length_a   1.000
_cell.length_b   1.000
_cell.length_c   1.000
_cell.angle_alpha   90.00
_cell.angle_beta   90.00
_cell.angle_gamma   90.00
#
_symmetry.space_group_name_H-M   'P 1'
#
loop_
_entity.id
_entity.type
_entity.pdbx_description
1 polymer ?
#
loop_
_entity_poly.entity_id
_entity_poly.type
_entity_poly.pdbx_seq_one_letter_code
_entity_poly.pdbx_strand_id
1 'polypeptide(L)' 'AELIDIYPTLCSLLKVPIPKSVLGKSLLPTLRDPRISPRTDALSLNRGSHSLRTDRWAYMKYKNG' A
#
# COMPACT_ATOMS: atom_id res chain seq x y z
N ALA A 1 4.69 2.71 -0.04
CA ALA A 1 3.59 2.66 0.95
C ALA A 1 2.28 3.04 0.27
N GLU A 2 1.15 2.57 0.78
CA GLU A 2 -0.20 2.83 0.24
C GLU A 2 -1.16 3.18 1.37
N LEU A 3 -2.32 3.77 1.04
CA LEU A 3 -3.32 4.18 2.02
C LEU A 3 -3.81 3.01 2.90
N ILE A 4 -3.95 1.82 2.30
CA ILE A 4 -4.44 0.61 2.99
C ILE A 4 -3.48 0.09 4.07
N ASP A 5 -2.24 0.60 4.13
CA ASP A 5 -1.24 0.16 5.10
C ASP A 5 -1.40 0.79 6.48
N ILE A 6 -2.14 1.90 6.57
CA ILE A 6 -2.26 2.66 7.83
C ILE A 6 -2.87 1.77 8.91
N TYR A 7 -3.98 1.10 8.60
CA TYR A 7 -4.68 0.23 9.54
C TYR A 7 -3.80 -0.91 10.10
N PRO A 8 -3.18 -1.79 9.29
CA PRO A 8 -2.31 -2.84 9.81
C PRO A 8 -1.05 -2.30 10.52
N THR A 9 -0.60 -1.09 10.18
CA THR A 9 0.49 -0.41 10.90
C THR A 9 0.06 -0.03 12.33
N LEU A 10 -1.12 0.57 12.49
CA LEU A 10 -1.68 0.88 13.81
C LEU A 10 -1.91 -0.39 14.63
N CYS A 11 -2.46 -1.45 14.03
CA CYS A 11 -2.60 -2.73 14.71
C CYS A 11 -1.25 -3.25 15.25
N SER A 12 -0.19 -3.17 14.44
CA SER A 12 1.15 -3.59 14.84
C SER A 12 1.72 -2.75 15.97
N LEU A 13 1.52 -1.43 15.93
CA LEU A 13 1.97 -0.50 16.97
C LEU A 13 1.27 -0.76 18.31
N LEU A 14 -0.04 -1.00 18.26
CA LEU A 14 -0.88 -1.27 19.42
C LEU A 14 -0.82 -2.73 19.89
N LYS A 15 -0.07 -3.59 19.20
CA LYS A 15 0.07 -5.03 19.47
C LYS A 15 -1.27 -5.78 19.47
N VAL A 16 -2.17 -5.40 18.56
CA VAL A 16 -3.45 -6.09 18.36
C VAL A 16 -3.42 -6.94 17.07
N PRO A 17 -4.23 -8.00 16.96
CA PRO A 17 -4.28 -8.83 15.77
C PRO A 17 -4.67 -8.04 14.52
N ILE A 18 -4.00 -8.31 13.41
CA ILE A 18 -4.39 -7.78 12.09
C ILE A 18 -5.42 -8.75 11.49
N PRO A 19 -6.63 -8.28 11.12
CA PRO A 19 -7.63 -9.13 10.45
C PRO A 19 -7.13 -9.67 9.11
N LYS A 20 -7.47 -10.93 8.80
CA LYS A 20 -7.04 -11.60 7.55
C LYS A 20 -7.58 -10.94 6.26
N SER A 21 -8.65 -10.15 6.36
CA SER A 21 -9.25 -9.43 5.22
C SER A 21 -8.48 -8.17 4.82
N VAL A 22 -7.54 -7.72 5.65
CA VAL A 22 -6.74 -6.52 5.38
C VAL A 22 -5.69 -6.85 4.33
N LEU A 23 -5.78 -6.17 3.18
CA LEU A 23 -4.83 -6.32 2.08
C LEU A 23 -3.52 -5.53 2.30
N GLY A 24 -3.57 -4.49 3.15
CA GLY A 24 -2.41 -3.66 3.46
C GLY A 24 -1.33 -4.39 4.25
N LYS A 25 -0.12 -3.86 4.21
CA LYS A 25 1.03 -4.36 4.98
C LYS A 25 1.41 -3.35 6.04
N SER A 26 1.78 -3.83 7.23
CA SER A 26 2.30 -2.94 8.28
C SER A 26 3.59 -2.24 7.81
N LEU A 27 3.66 -0.93 7.99
CA LEU A 27 4.83 -0.10 7.74
C LEU A 27 5.78 -0.07 8.93
N LEU A 28 5.45 -0.75 10.04
CA LEU A 28 6.28 -0.76 11.24
C LEU A 28 7.74 -1.20 10.97
N PRO A 29 8.04 -2.19 10.09
CA PRO A 29 9.42 -2.51 9.71
C PRO A 29 10.13 -1.32 9.04
N THR A 30 9.47 -0.64 8.10
CA THR A 30 10.00 0.54 7.39
C THR A 30 10.22 1.73 8.34
N LEU A 31 9.34 1.92 9.33
CA LEU A 31 9.51 2.96 10.36
C LEU A 31 10.72 2.70 11.27
N ARG A 32 11.13 1.43 11.42
CA ARG A 32 12.32 1.04 12.19
C ARG A 32 13.59 1.07 11.36
N ASP A 33 13.51 0.67 10.10
CA ASP A 33 14.61 0.69 9.13
C ASP A 33 14.12 1.23 7.78
N PRO A 34 14.54 2.45 7.37
CA PRO A 34 14.08 3.08 6.14
C PRO A 34 14.55 2.34 4.87
N ARG A 35 15.49 1.40 4.98
CA ARG A 35 15.94 0.56 3.85
C ARG A 35 14.92 -0.52 3.49
N ILE A 36 13.96 -0.82 4.38
CA ILE A 36 12.94 -1.83 4.15
C ILE A 36 11.77 -1.20 3.41
N SER A 37 11.55 -1.59 2.15
CA SER A 37 10.35 -1.20 1.42
C SER A 37 9.22 -2.24 1.56
N PRO A 38 7.96 -1.84 1.85
CA PRO A 38 6.84 -2.77 1.95
C PRO A 38 6.40 -3.34 0.58
N ARG A 39 6.74 -2.63 -0.51
CA ARG A 39 6.43 -2.99 -1.90
C ARG A 39 7.27 -2.16 -2.90
N THR A 40 7.26 -2.58 -4.16
CA THR A 40 8.00 -1.95 -5.28
C THR A 40 7.15 -1.01 -6.13
N ASP A 41 5.85 -0.99 -5.90
CA ASP A 41 4.85 -0.34 -6.74
C ASP A 41 3.69 0.20 -5.89
N ALA A 42 2.82 1.01 -6.51
CA ALA A 42 1.61 1.53 -5.90
C ALA A 42 0.43 1.48 -6.88
N LEU A 43 -0.68 0.88 -6.45
CA LEU A 43 -1.92 0.76 -7.22
C LEU A 43 -2.98 1.73 -6.69
N SER A 44 -3.59 2.49 -7.59
CA SER A 44 -4.75 3.33 -7.28
C SER A 44 -5.95 2.95 -8.15
N LEU A 45 -7.13 2.89 -7.51
CA LEU A 45 -8.40 2.54 -8.13
C LEU A 45 -9.36 3.72 -7.99
N ASN A 46 -9.98 4.15 -9.09
CA ASN A 46 -10.97 5.21 -9.09
C ASN A 46 -12.10 4.93 -10.08
N ARG A 47 -13.25 4.43 -9.59
CA ARG A 47 -14.51 4.30 -10.35
C ARG A 47 -14.35 3.72 -11.78
N GLY A 48 -13.53 2.68 -11.93
CA GLY A 48 -13.24 2.01 -13.20
C GLY A 48 -11.97 2.47 -13.91
N SER A 49 -11.36 3.58 -13.47
CA SER A 49 -10.00 3.99 -13.83
C SER A 49 -8.99 3.38 -12.87
N HIS A 50 -7.80 3.07 -13.38
CA HIS A 50 -6.73 2.39 -12.64
C HIS A 50 -5.40 3.07 -12.94
N SER A 51 -4.54 3.22 -11.94
CA SER A 51 -3.15 3.63 -12.16
C SER A 51 -2.18 2.76 -11.37
N LEU A 52 -1.05 2.45 -12.00
CA LEU A 52 0.05 1.70 -11.41
C LEU A 52 1.32 2.53 -11.52
N ARG A 53 1.97 2.75 -10.38
CA ARG A 53 3.24 3.48 -10.29
C ARG A 53 4.33 2.54 -9.84
N THR A 54 5.42 2.47 -10.59
CA THR A 54 6.68 1.85 -10.15
C THR A 54 7.74 2.92 -9.93
N ASP A 55 8.96 2.50 -9.60
CA ASP A 55 10.15 3.36 -9.52
C ASP A 55 10.37 4.17 -10.82
N ARG A 56 10.26 3.52 -11.98
CA ARG A 56 10.61 4.08 -13.29
C ARG A 56 9.41 4.53 -14.11
N TRP A 57 8.24 3.93 -13.90
CA TRP A 57 7.10 4.09 -14.80
C TRP A 57 5.82 4.50 -14.08
N ALA A 58 4.94 5.17 -14.80
CA ALA A 58 3.58 5.47 -14.39
C ALA A 58 2.64 5.03 -15.52
N TYR A 59 1.78 4.05 -15.24
CA TYR A 59 0.72 3.60 -16.13
C TYR A 59 -0.63 4.10 -15.62
N MET A 60 -1.46 4.61 -16.53
CA MET A 60 -2.82 5.04 -16.24
C MET A 60 -3.75 4.50 -17.30
N LYS A 61 -4.87 3.91 -16.88
CA LYS A 61 -5.95 3.46 -17.74
C LYS A 61 -7.24 4.11 -17.28
N TYR A 62 -7.84 4.93 -18.13
CA TYR A 62 -9.14 5.51 -17.86
C TYR A 62 -10.23 4.49 -18.17
N LYS A 63 -11.38 4.66 -17.52
CA LYS A 63 -12.55 3.78 -17.71
C LYS A 63 -12.96 3.66 -19.19
N ASN A 64 -12.78 4.72 -19.98
CA ASN A 64 -13.23 4.87 -21.35
C ASN A 64 -12.11 4.84 -22.41
N GLY A 65 -10.90 4.42 -22.03
CA GLY A 65 -9.72 4.46 -22.90
C GLY A 65 -8.88 5.69 -22.63
#